data_AF-A0A6H9YDJ9-F1
#
_entry.id   AF-A0A6H9YDJ9-F1
#
_cell.length_a   1.000
_cell.length_b   1.000
_cell.length_c   1.000
_cell.angle_alpha   90.00
_cell.angle_beta   90.00
_cell.angle_gamma   90.00
#
_symmetry.space_group_name_H-M   'P 1'
#
loop_
_entity.id
_entity.type
_entity.pdbx_description
1 polymer ?
#
loop_
_entity_poly.entity_id
_entity_poly.type
_entity_poly.pdbx_seq_one_letter_code
_entity_poly.pdbx_strand_id
1 'polypeptide(L)'
;MSAPDALLLLSTHCPHCPAVFAALTDLLKQGAIGRLEAVNLEQHPEIAQALGVRSVPWTRIGRIELLGAQSQAELADWAAKAGSEAGVADWFHMLLKEGQLPRVQSLIESEPDLLAAVLPIVGNVEASLNVRLGAGVLLEHFADTTTLRALLPRLGELAQHSDARVRADACHYLGLADDARARAWLEARLDDADADVREIAAESLDSLKGTE
;
A
#
# COMPACT_ATOMS: atom_id res chain seq x y z
N MET A 1 -1.68 0.99 21.01
CA MET A 1 -1.78 2.12 20.06
C MET A 1 -3.01 2.93 20.44
N SER A 2 -2.97 4.25 20.33
CA SER A 2 -4.18 5.08 20.46
C SER A 2 -5.11 4.84 19.27
N ALA A 3 -6.42 4.93 19.49
CA ALA A 3 -7.39 4.86 18.41
C ALA A 3 -7.12 5.97 17.37
N PRO A 4 -7.27 5.69 16.06
CA PRO A 4 -7.02 6.69 15.01
C PRO A 4 -8.08 7.80 15.04
N ASP A 5 -7.70 8.99 14.59
CA ASP A 5 -8.65 10.07 14.35
C ASP A 5 -9.32 9.92 12.98
N ALA A 6 -10.57 10.37 12.86
CA ALA A 6 -11.31 10.37 11.61
C ALA A 6 -11.74 11.77 11.17
N LEU A 7 -11.72 12.00 9.86
CA LEU A 7 -12.25 13.19 9.19
C LEU A 7 -13.30 12.74 8.16
N LEU A 8 -14.50 13.30 8.24
CA LEU A 8 -15.57 13.12 7.26
C LEU A 8 -15.82 14.44 6.53
N LEU A 9 -15.74 14.43 5.20
CA LEU A 9 -16.24 15.50 4.36
C LEU A 9 -17.60 15.11 3.80
N LEU A 10 -18.59 15.99 3.98
CA LEU A 10 -19.97 15.77 3.60
C LEU A 10 -20.59 16.99 2.93
N SER A 11 -21.76 16.81 2.33
CA SER A 11 -22.63 17.89 1.86
C SER A 11 -24.08 17.62 2.28
N THR A 12 -24.93 18.64 2.25
CA THR A 12 -26.34 18.49 2.66
C THR A 12 -27.16 17.72 1.63
N HIS A 13 -26.70 17.70 0.38
CA HIS A 13 -27.36 17.05 -0.76
C HIS A 13 -26.91 15.60 -1.00
N CYS A 14 -25.93 15.12 -0.23
CA CYS A 14 -25.35 13.79 -0.38
C CYS A 14 -26.24 12.73 0.31
N PRO A 15 -26.89 11.82 -0.45
CA PRO A 15 -27.82 10.84 0.14
C PRO A 15 -27.11 9.79 1.00
N HIS A 16 -25.81 9.57 0.81
CA HIS A 16 -25.03 8.57 1.54
C HIS A 16 -24.33 9.12 2.78
N CYS A 17 -24.16 10.43 2.88
CA CYS A 17 -23.41 11.07 3.94
C CYS A 17 -24.02 10.86 5.34
N PRO A 18 -25.36 10.87 5.53
CA PRO A 18 -25.97 10.60 6.84
C PRO A 18 -25.62 9.22 7.40
N ALA A 19 -25.60 8.18 6.54
CA ALA A 19 -25.31 6.81 6.95
C ALA A 19 -23.84 6.65 7.38
N VAL A 20 -22.91 7.22 6.60
CA VAL A 20 -21.47 7.20 6.93
C VAL A 20 -21.20 7.99 8.22
N PHE A 21 -21.83 9.15 8.39
CA PHE A 21 -21.66 9.96 9.60
C PHE A 21 -22.19 9.25 10.86
N ALA A 22 -23.34 8.58 10.76
CA ALA A 22 -23.88 7.77 11.85
C ALA A 22 -22.93 6.63 12.22
N ALA A 23 -22.41 5.89 11.23
CA ALA A 23 -21.45 4.81 11.45
C ALA A 23 -20.16 5.30 12.15
N LEU A 24 -19.57 6.40 11.68
CA LEU A 24 -18.38 6.99 12.32
C LEU A 24 -18.66 7.48 13.74
N THR A 25 -19.84 8.05 13.98
CA THR A 25 -20.25 8.48 15.32
C THR A 25 -20.37 7.29 16.28
N ASP A 26 -20.85 6.13 15.80
CA ASP A 26 -20.92 4.93 16.61
C ASP A 26 -19.53 4.34 16.88
N LEU A 27 -18.61 4.38 15.91
CA LEU A 27 -17.21 4.00 16.13
C LEU A 27 -16.53 4.92 17.17
N LEU A 28 -16.85 6.22 17.17
CA LEU A 28 -16.35 7.16 18.19
C LEU A 28 -16.86 6.78 19.59
N LYS A 29 -18.15 6.48 19.73
CA LYS A 29 -18.74 6.05 21.02
C LYS A 29 -18.13 4.73 21.52
N GLN A 30 -17.76 3.84 20.60
CA GLN A 30 -17.11 2.57 20.91
C GLN A 30 -15.62 2.72 21.24
N GLY A 31 -15.03 3.89 21.00
CA GLY A 31 -13.59 4.12 21.15
C GLY A 31 -12.73 3.49 20.06
N ALA A 32 -13.35 3.03 18.96
CA ALA A 32 -12.64 2.50 17.80
C ALA A 32 -11.93 3.62 17.01
N ILE A 33 -12.43 4.85 17.10
CA ILE A 33 -11.74 6.08 16.68
C ILE A 33 -11.62 7.04 17.87
N GLY A 34 -10.56 7.83 17.92
CA GLY A 34 -10.24 8.73 19.03
C GLY A 34 -10.88 10.12 18.92
N ARG A 35 -11.04 10.62 17.69
CA ARG A 35 -11.66 11.90 17.36
C ARG A 35 -12.43 11.77 16.05
N LEU A 36 -13.54 12.48 15.93
CA LEU A 36 -14.27 12.65 14.67
C LEU A 36 -14.43 14.13 14.36
N GLU A 37 -13.91 14.55 13.22
CA GLU A 37 -14.18 15.86 12.62
C GLU A 37 -15.11 15.68 11.43
N ALA A 38 -16.19 16.45 11.36
CA ALA A 38 -17.13 16.42 10.24
C ALA A 38 -17.25 17.82 9.63
N VAL A 39 -16.95 17.93 8.34
CA VAL A 39 -16.88 19.19 7.62
C VAL A 39 -17.94 19.21 6.53
N ASN A 40 -18.83 20.20 6.58
CA ASN A 40 -19.76 20.47 5.50
C ASN A 40 -19.08 21.33 4.42
N LEU A 41 -18.86 20.74 3.24
CA LEU A 41 -18.16 21.39 2.13
C LEU A 41 -18.93 22.54 1.48
N GLU A 42 -20.23 22.67 1.73
CA GLU A 42 -21.00 23.85 1.30
C GLU A 42 -20.64 25.09 2.12
N GLN A 43 -20.17 24.89 3.36
CA GLN A 43 -19.74 25.96 4.26
C GLN A 43 -18.22 26.15 4.25
N HIS A 44 -17.48 25.07 3.99
CA HIS A 44 -16.01 25.03 3.96
C HIS A 44 -15.44 24.42 2.67
N PRO A 45 -15.71 25.00 1.49
CA PRO A 45 -15.25 24.46 0.21
C PRO A 45 -13.71 24.46 0.07
N GLU A 46 -13.02 25.33 0.78
CA GLU A 46 -11.55 25.43 0.81
C GLU A 46 -10.89 24.13 1.27
N ILE A 47 -11.53 23.37 2.15
CA ILE A 47 -11.00 22.10 2.66
C ILE A 47 -10.97 21.04 1.56
N ALA A 48 -12.00 20.99 0.71
CA ALA A 48 -12.03 20.08 -0.43
C ALA A 48 -10.93 20.40 -1.44
N GLN A 49 -10.70 21.69 -1.70
CA GLN A 49 -9.64 22.13 -2.62
C GLN A 49 -8.25 21.78 -2.08
N ALA A 50 -7.99 22.04 -0.79
CA ALA A 50 -6.71 21.75 -0.15
C ALA A 50 -6.39 20.24 -0.14
N LEU A 51 -7.40 19.39 0.02
CA LEU A 51 -7.26 17.93 0.04
C LEU A 51 -7.46 17.27 -1.34
N GLY A 52 -7.74 18.05 -2.39
CA GLY A 52 -8.01 17.52 -3.74
C GLY A 52 -9.25 16.64 -3.84
N VAL A 53 -10.22 16.79 -2.92
CA VAL A 53 -11.44 15.96 -2.86
C VAL A 53 -12.48 16.48 -3.84
N ARG A 54 -13.01 15.56 -4.66
CA ARG A 54 -13.97 15.87 -5.73
C ARG A 54 -15.38 15.34 -5.51
N SER A 55 -15.56 14.46 -4.53
CA SER A 55 -16.83 13.82 -4.23
C SER A 55 -16.99 13.56 -2.73
N VAL A 56 -18.24 13.45 -2.30
CA VAL A 56 -18.62 13.10 -0.93
C VAL A 56 -19.58 11.89 -0.96
N PRO A 57 -19.65 11.08 0.10
CA PRO A 57 -18.86 11.17 1.33
C PRO A 57 -17.39 10.81 1.07
N TRP A 58 -16.50 11.56 1.72
CA TRP A 58 -15.07 11.27 1.75
C TRP A 58 -14.65 11.11 3.19
N THR A 59 -14.01 10.00 3.52
CA THR A 59 -13.62 9.68 4.90
C THR A 59 -12.12 9.44 4.95
N ARG A 60 -11.46 10.00 5.96
CA ARG A 60 -10.09 9.63 6.33
C ARG A 60 -10.07 9.07 7.73
N ILE A 61 -9.45 7.91 7.93
CA ILE A 61 -9.21 7.30 9.25
C ILE A 61 -7.70 7.12 9.41
N GLY A 62 -7.08 7.87 10.31
CA GLY A 62 -5.63 8.01 10.35
C GLY A 62 -5.12 8.57 9.01
N ARG A 63 -4.33 7.76 8.28
CA ARG A 63 -3.83 8.08 6.93
C ARG A 63 -4.68 7.49 5.79
N ILE A 64 -5.59 6.57 6.10
CA ILE A 64 -6.34 5.82 5.10
C ILE A 64 -7.51 6.67 4.62
N GLU A 65 -7.54 6.94 3.32
CA GLU A 65 -8.55 7.77 2.69
C GLU A 65 -9.49 6.90 1.84
N LEU A 66 -10.79 7.03 2.10
CA LEU A 66 -11.87 6.21 1.56
C LEU A 66 -12.88 7.09 0.82
N LEU A 67 -13.21 6.70 -0.39
CA LEU A 67 -14.18 7.37 -1.24
C LEU A 67 -15.54 6.67 -1.17
N GLY A 68 -16.60 7.46 -1.15
CA GLY A 68 -17.96 6.97 -1.25
C GLY A 68 -18.51 6.34 0.03
N ALA A 69 -19.65 5.68 -0.12
CA ALA A 69 -20.41 5.12 1.00
C ALA A 69 -19.75 3.84 1.51
N GLN A 70 -19.19 3.89 2.72
CA GLN A 70 -18.63 2.75 3.42
C GLN A 70 -19.62 2.25 4.47
N SER A 71 -19.75 0.94 4.62
CA SER A 71 -20.53 0.33 5.69
C SER A 71 -19.84 0.51 7.05
N GLN A 72 -20.59 0.37 8.14
CA GLN A 72 -20.01 0.42 9.49
C GLN A 72 -18.95 -0.65 9.71
N ALA A 73 -19.14 -1.85 9.13
CA ALA A 73 -18.17 -2.95 9.25
C ALA A 73 -16.86 -2.62 8.52
N GLU A 74 -16.93 -2.07 7.31
CA GLU A 74 -15.75 -1.63 6.56
C GLU A 74 -15.02 -0.51 7.30
N LEU A 75 -15.73 0.50 7.81
CA LEU A 75 -15.13 1.57 8.59
C LEU A 75 -14.47 1.06 9.88
N ALA A 76 -15.08 0.08 10.55
CA ALA A 76 -14.51 -0.55 11.73
C ALA A 76 -13.22 -1.32 11.40
N ASP A 77 -13.23 -2.08 10.30
CA ASP A 77 -12.05 -2.80 9.81
C ASP A 77 -10.91 -1.83 9.49
N TRP A 78 -11.20 -0.76 8.76
CA TRP A 78 -10.21 0.29 8.47
C TRP A 78 -9.68 0.96 9.74
N ALA A 79 -10.55 1.29 10.70
CA ALA A 79 -10.12 1.87 11.97
C ALA A 79 -9.20 0.94 12.77
N ALA A 80 -9.47 -0.37 12.77
CA ALA A 80 -8.65 -1.35 13.47
C ALA A 80 -7.22 -1.44 12.91
N LYS A 81 -7.05 -1.23 11.61
CA LYS A 81 -5.74 -1.36 10.92
C LYS A 81 -5.10 -0.04 10.49
N ALA A 82 -5.74 1.12 10.68
CA ALA A 82 -5.29 2.42 10.19
C ALA A 82 -3.87 2.83 10.61
N GLY A 83 -3.40 2.35 11.77
CA GLY A 83 -2.04 2.61 12.28
C GLY A 83 -1.02 1.51 12.01
N SER A 84 -1.38 0.49 11.22
CA SER A 84 -0.54 -0.68 10.97
C SER A 84 -0.04 -0.74 9.53
N GLU A 85 1.09 -1.40 9.32
CA GLU A 85 1.61 -1.65 7.98
C GLU A 85 0.63 -2.46 7.12
N ALA A 86 -0.06 -3.44 7.72
CA ALA A 86 -1.10 -4.20 7.04
C ALA A 86 -2.25 -3.31 6.54
N GLY A 87 -2.66 -2.31 7.32
CA GLY A 87 -3.66 -1.34 6.88
C GLY A 87 -3.21 -0.49 5.70
N VAL A 88 -1.93 -0.11 5.65
CA VAL A 88 -1.36 0.59 4.49
C VAL A 88 -1.31 -0.32 3.28
N ALA A 89 -0.92 -1.58 3.44
CA ALA A 89 -0.87 -2.55 2.34
C ALA A 89 -2.26 -2.79 1.74
N ASP A 90 -3.28 -2.97 2.58
CA ASP A 90 -4.67 -3.10 2.14
C ASP A 90 -5.17 -1.85 1.42
N TRP A 91 -4.79 -0.67 1.92
CA TRP A 91 -5.16 0.59 1.29
C TRP A 91 -4.46 0.77 -0.07
N PHE A 92 -3.18 0.44 -0.18
CA PHE A 92 -2.44 0.45 -1.44
C PHE A 92 -3.02 -0.57 -2.43
N HIS A 93 -3.38 -1.78 -1.97
CA HIS A 93 -4.10 -2.74 -2.80
C HIS A 93 -5.38 -2.14 -3.37
N MET A 94 -6.21 -1.52 -2.52
CA MET A 94 -7.45 -0.85 -2.96
C MET A 94 -7.16 0.23 -4.00
N LEU A 95 -6.20 1.12 -3.74
CA LEU A 95 -5.83 2.20 -4.66
C LEU A 95 -5.33 1.66 -6.01
N LEU A 96 -4.48 0.63 -6.01
CA LEU A 96 -4.00 0.00 -7.24
C LEU A 96 -5.14 -0.69 -8.01
N LYS A 97 -6.07 -1.32 -7.29
CA LYS A 97 -7.26 -1.93 -7.88
C LYS A 97 -8.14 -0.90 -8.60
N GLU A 98 -8.19 0.32 -8.07
CA GLU A 98 -8.91 1.47 -8.63
C GLU A 98 -8.11 2.25 -9.69
N GLY A 99 -6.89 1.81 -10.03
CA GLY A 99 -6.03 2.47 -11.02
C GLY A 99 -5.34 3.74 -10.51
N GLN A 100 -5.28 3.94 -9.19
CA GLN A 100 -4.64 5.10 -8.56
C GLN A 100 -3.13 4.92 -8.32
N LEU A 101 -2.41 4.26 -9.25
CA LEU A 101 -0.95 4.09 -9.17
C LEU A 101 -0.20 5.41 -8.93
N PRO A 102 -0.47 6.52 -9.65
CA PRO A 102 0.27 7.78 -9.42
C PRO A 102 0.11 8.32 -8.00
N ARG A 103 -1.02 8.02 -7.34
CA ARG A 103 -1.27 8.44 -5.97
C ARG A 103 -0.43 7.63 -4.99
N VAL A 104 -0.37 6.31 -5.15
CA VAL A 104 0.47 5.44 -4.31
C VAL A 104 1.94 5.83 -4.47
N GLN A 105 2.38 6.07 -5.70
CA GLN A 105 3.74 6.53 -5.98
C GLN A 105 4.04 7.85 -5.25
N SER A 106 3.18 8.88 -5.40
CA SER A 106 3.37 10.18 -4.74
C SER A 106 3.40 10.07 -3.21
N LEU A 107 2.62 9.17 -2.62
CA LEU A 107 2.66 8.90 -1.19
C LEU A 107 4.03 8.35 -0.77
N ILE A 108 4.56 7.37 -1.49
CA ILE A 108 5.87 6.78 -1.18
C ILE A 108 7.00 7.78 -1.46
N GLU A 109 6.92 8.60 -2.50
CA GLU A 109 7.88 9.68 -2.74
C GLU A 109 7.93 10.67 -1.56
N SER A 110 6.79 10.95 -0.94
CA SER A 110 6.72 11.83 0.25
C SER A 110 7.15 11.15 1.55
N GLU A 111 6.91 9.85 1.69
CA GLU A 111 7.22 9.04 2.87
C GLU A 111 7.79 7.68 2.42
N PRO A 112 9.11 7.60 2.16
CA PRO A 112 9.74 6.44 1.52
C PRO A 112 9.54 5.11 2.27
N ASP A 113 9.40 5.15 3.59
CA ASP A 113 9.15 3.96 4.42
C ASP A 113 7.85 3.22 4.03
N LEU A 114 6.92 3.89 3.35
CA LEU A 114 5.69 3.27 2.85
C LEU A 114 5.90 2.26 1.73
N LEU A 115 7.06 2.24 1.08
CA LEU A 115 7.37 1.22 0.07
C LEU A 115 7.26 -0.20 0.64
N ALA A 116 7.56 -0.36 1.93
CA ALA A 116 7.41 -1.62 2.67
C ALA A 116 5.99 -2.22 2.55
N ALA A 117 4.96 -1.38 2.49
CA ALA A 117 3.56 -1.79 2.38
C ALA A 117 3.19 -2.37 1.00
N VAL A 118 4.08 -2.28 0.01
CA VAL A 118 3.91 -2.92 -1.30
C VAL A 118 4.24 -4.43 -1.23
N LEU A 119 5.12 -4.85 -0.32
CA LEU A 119 5.57 -6.25 -0.25
C LEU A 119 4.46 -7.27 0.06
N PRO A 120 3.49 -6.99 0.95
CA PRO A 120 2.34 -7.88 1.13
C PRO A 120 1.51 -8.07 -0.15
N ILE A 121 1.52 -7.09 -1.06
CA ILE A 121 0.82 -7.19 -2.36
C ILE A 121 1.59 -8.12 -3.30
N VAL A 122 2.92 -8.03 -3.32
CA VAL A 122 3.79 -8.95 -4.08
C VAL A 122 3.62 -10.39 -3.61
N GLY A 123 3.56 -10.61 -2.29
CA GLY A 123 3.35 -11.94 -1.70
C GLY A 123 1.94 -12.49 -1.85
N ASN A 124 0.97 -11.70 -2.33
CA ASN A 124 -0.42 -12.11 -2.43
C ASN A 124 -0.72 -12.79 -3.78
N VAL A 125 -0.75 -14.13 -3.77
CA VAL A 125 -1.04 -14.95 -4.96
C VAL A 125 -2.46 -14.78 -5.50
N GLU A 126 -3.38 -14.26 -4.69
CA GLU A 126 -4.79 -13.99 -5.04
C GLU A 126 -5.02 -12.55 -5.52
N ALA A 127 -3.99 -11.69 -5.46
CA ALA A 127 -4.11 -10.32 -5.97
C ALA A 127 -4.35 -10.33 -7.48
N SER A 128 -5.27 -9.46 -7.95
CA SER A 128 -5.57 -9.36 -9.36
C SER A 128 -4.35 -8.87 -10.16
N LEU A 129 -4.28 -9.24 -11.45
CA LEU A 129 -3.14 -8.93 -12.30
C LEU A 129 -2.78 -7.44 -12.31
N ASN A 130 -3.78 -6.55 -12.39
CA ASN A 130 -3.56 -5.10 -12.37
C ASN A 130 -2.95 -4.61 -11.04
N VAL A 131 -3.31 -5.22 -9.91
CA VAL A 131 -2.76 -4.87 -8.60
C VAL A 131 -1.30 -5.33 -8.50
N ARG A 132 -0.99 -6.55 -8.94
CA ARG A 132 0.37 -7.08 -8.98
C ARG A 132 1.29 -6.27 -9.90
N LEU A 133 0.83 -5.94 -11.11
CA LEU A 133 1.57 -5.08 -12.03
C LEU A 133 1.81 -3.69 -11.42
N GLY A 134 0.81 -3.11 -10.77
CA GLY A 134 0.97 -1.84 -10.06
C GLY A 134 2.03 -1.90 -8.97
N ALA A 135 2.07 -2.98 -8.18
CA ALA A 135 3.09 -3.21 -7.15
C ALA A 135 4.50 -3.33 -7.77
N GLY A 136 4.63 -4.05 -8.88
CA GLY A 136 5.90 -4.16 -9.62
C GLY A 136 6.39 -2.81 -10.13
N VAL A 137 5.52 -2.02 -10.76
CA VAL A 137 5.87 -0.67 -11.25
C VAL A 137 6.30 0.26 -10.12
N LEU A 138 5.70 0.14 -8.93
CA LEU A 138 6.16 0.90 -7.76
C LEU A 138 7.59 0.49 -7.37
N LEU A 139 7.90 -0.80 -7.27
CA LEU A 139 9.24 -1.26 -6.90
C LEU A 139 10.29 -0.89 -7.96
N GLU A 140 9.93 -0.96 -9.25
CA GLU A 140 10.76 -0.49 -10.37
C GLU A 140 11.04 1.01 -10.32
N HIS A 141 10.04 1.82 -9.94
CA HIS A 141 10.22 3.25 -9.78
C HIS A 141 11.28 3.60 -8.72
N PHE A 142 11.39 2.77 -7.68
CA PHE A 142 12.37 2.93 -6.61
C PHE A 142 13.64 2.08 -6.81
N ALA A 143 13.91 1.57 -8.02
CA ALA A 143 15.15 0.87 -8.33
C ALA A 143 16.39 1.74 -8.01
N ASP A 144 17.45 1.10 -7.53
CA ASP A 144 18.72 1.73 -7.13
C ASP A 144 18.59 2.82 -6.04
N THR A 145 17.51 2.82 -5.27
CA THR A 145 17.32 3.76 -4.15
C THR A 145 17.64 3.13 -2.79
N THR A 146 18.02 3.96 -1.81
CA THR A 146 18.14 3.52 -0.41
C THR A 146 16.82 2.98 0.14
N THR A 147 15.68 3.47 -0.36
CA THR A 147 14.34 3.01 -0.02
C THR A 147 14.14 1.54 -0.37
N LEU A 148 14.46 1.12 -1.59
CA LEU A 148 14.36 -0.29 -1.99
C LEU A 148 15.42 -1.15 -1.29
N ARG A 149 16.65 -0.64 -1.15
CA ARG A 149 17.73 -1.35 -0.43
C ARG A 149 17.41 -1.61 1.04
N ALA A 150 16.56 -0.81 1.67
CA ALA A 150 16.08 -1.06 3.03
C ALA A 150 15.18 -2.30 3.13
N LEU A 151 14.56 -2.71 2.02
CA LEU A 151 13.63 -3.84 1.95
C LEU A 151 14.30 -5.18 1.66
N LEU A 152 15.62 -5.22 1.42
CA LEU A 152 16.36 -6.44 1.06
C LEU A 152 16.07 -7.66 1.96
N PRO A 153 16.04 -7.54 3.31
CA PRO A 153 15.74 -8.70 4.14
C PRO A 153 14.35 -9.30 3.85
N ARG A 154 13.34 -8.44 3.65
CA ARG A 154 11.95 -8.85 3.40
C ARG A 154 11.74 -9.35 1.98
N LEU A 155 12.44 -8.78 1.00
CA LEU A 155 12.50 -9.32 -0.36
C LEU A 155 13.17 -10.70 -0.37
N GLY A 156 14.21 -10.90 0.44
CA GLY A 156 14.81 -12.20 0.68
C GLY A 156 13.83 -13.23 1.22
N GLU A 157 13.03 -12.86 2.22
CA GLU A 157 11.94 -13.71 2.73
C GLU A 157 10.95 -14.11 1.62
N LEU A 158 10.54 -13.16 0.76
CA LEU A 158 9.67 -13.43 -0.38
C LEU A 158 10.34 -14.33 -1.44
N ALA A 159 11.67 -14.25 -1.60
CA ALA A 159 12.41 -15.16 -2.46
C ALA A 159 12.37 -16.62 -1.96
N GLN A 160 11.90 -16.88 -0.72
CA GLN A 160 11.66 -18.22 -0.18
C GLN A 160 10.18 -18.64 -0.20
N HIS A 161 9.30 -17.86 -0.83
CA HIS A 161 7.87 -18.12 -0.85
C HIS A 161 7.52 -19.45 -1.55
N SER A 162 6.42 -20.10 -1.15
CA SER A 162 6.00 -21.38 -1.73
C SER A 162 5.60 -21.29 -3.21
N ASP A 163 5.00 -20.16 -3.60
CA ASP A 163 4.63 -19.88 -4.99
C ASP A 163 5.83 -19.35 -5.79
N ALA A 164 6.12 -20.00 -6.93
CA ALA A 164 7.25 -19.66 -7.79
C ALA A 164 7.17 -18.24 -8.38
N ARG A 165 5.97 -17.73 -8.65
CA ARG A 165 5.79 -16.38 -9.22
C ARG A 165 6.22 -15.30 -8.22
N VAL A 166 5.91 -15.51 -6.93
CA VAL A 166 6.37 -14.61 -5.86
C VAL A 166 7.88 -14.67 -5.71
N ARG A 167 8.49 -15.87 -5.81
CA ARG A 167 9.95 -16.00 -5.77
C ARG A 167 10.62 -15.29 -6.95
N ALA A 168 10.07 -15.44 -8.16
CA ALA A 168 10.53 -14.78 -9.37
C ALA A 168 10.48 -13.25 -9.23
N ASP A 169 9.31 -12.70 -8.85
CA ASP A 169 9.14 -11.26 -8.59
C ASP A 169 10.16 -10.77 -7.54
N ALA A 170 10.33 -11.51 -6.44
CA ALA A 170 11.29 -11.17 -5.39
C ALA A 170 12.75 -11.18 -5.90
N CYS A 171 13.14 -12.15 -6.72
CA CYS A 171 14.47 -12.17 -7.34
C CYS A 171 14.69 -10.95 -8.24
N HIS A 172 13.70 -10.62 -9.06
CA HIS A 172 13.76 -9.42 -9.90
C HIS A 172 13.98 -8.15 -9.06
N TYR A 173 13.17 -7.95 -8.02
CA TYR A 173 13.27 -6.76 -7.16
C TYR A 173 14.57 -6.72 -6.32
N LEU A 174 15.11 -7.87 -5.93
CA LEU A 174 16.43 -7.97 -5.32
C LEU A 174 17.53 -7.47 -6.28
N GLY A 175 17.43 -7.78 -7.58
CA GLY A 175 18.32 -7.25 -8.61
C GLY A 175 18.19 -5.75 -8.81
N LEU A 176 16.97 -5.21 -8.76
CA LEU A 176 16.71 -3.76 -8.91
C LEU A 176 17.31 -2.91 -7.77
N ALA A 177 17.61 -3.49 -6.62
CA ALA A 177 18.20 -2.77 -5.49
C ALA A 177 19.67 -2.36 -5.72
N ASP A 178 20.35 -3.00 -6.69
CA ASP A 178 21.77 -2.83 -7.01
C ASP A 178 22.68 -2.81 -5.76
N ASP A 179 22.51 -3.82 -4.91
CA ASP A 179 23.21 -3.92 -3.62
C ASP A 179 23.77 -5.33 -3.41
N ALA A 180 25.06 -5.43 -3.10
CA ALA A 180 25.76 -6.70 -2.91
C ALA A 180 25.12 -7.61 -1.84
N ARG A 181 24.37 -7.04 -0.87
CA ARG A 181 23.64 -7.82 0.14
C ARG A 181 22.54 -8.69 -0.46
N ALA A 182 22.05 -8.40 -1.67
CA ALA A 182 21.06 -9.20 -2.38
C ALA A 182 21.63 -10.53 -2.91
N ARG A 183 22.95 -10.60 -3.15
CA ARG A 183 23.62 -11.71 -3.84
C ARG A 183 23.33 -13.07 -3.20
N ALA A 184 23.43 -13.18 -1.88
CA ALA A 184 23.20 -14.46 -1.18
C ALA A 184 21.78 -15.01 -1.40
N TRP A 185 20.79 -14.12 -1.51
CA TRP A 185 19.40 -14.49 -1.76
C TRP A 185 19.19 -14.98 -3.19
N LEU A 186 19.82 -14.31 -4.16
CA LEU A 186 19.75 -14.68 -5.57
C LEU A 186 20.52 -15.98 -5.87
N GLU A 187 21.73 -16.13 -5.33
CA GLU A 187 22.53 -17.35 -5.48
C GLU A 187 21.77 -18.59 -4.95
N ALA A 188 21.00 -18.44 -3.87
CA ALA A 188 20.16 -19.52 -3.33
C ALA A 188 18.99 -19.93 -4.24
N ARG A 189 18.70 -19.18 -5.30
CA ARG A 189 17.63 -19.44 -6.30
C ARG A 189 18.15 -19.94 -7.64
N LEU A 190 19.47 -20.06 -7.83
CA LEU A 190 20.06 -20.63 -9.05
C LEU A 190 19.72 -22.11 -9.26
N ASP A 191 19.41 -22.84 -8.19
CA ASP A 191 18.98 -24.24 -8.21
C ASP A 191 17.48 -24.40 -7.88
N ASP A 192 16.67 -23.34 -8.06
CA ASP A 192 15.22 -23.40 -7.80
C ASP A 192 14.54 -24.47 -8.67
N ALA A 193 13.47 -25.08 -8.17
CA ALA A 193 12.71 -26.08 -8.91
C ALA A 193 12.05 -25.49 -10.18
N ASP A 194 11.66 -24.22 -10.12
CA ASP A 194 11.04 -23.50 -11.22
C ASP A 194 12.08 -22.88 -12.16
N ALA A 195 11.90 -23.02 -13.47
CA ALA A 195 12.88 -22.55 -14.45
C ALA A 195 12.92 -21.02 -14.56
N ASP A 196 11.77 -20.36 -14.46
CA ASP A 196 11.67 -18.91 -14.58
C ASP A 196 12.35 -18.24 -13.37
N VAL A 197 12.22 -18.84 -12.18
CA VAL A 197 12.92 -18.38 -10.97
C VAL A 197 14.44 -18.47 -11.14
N ARG A 198 14.95 -19.59 -11.68
CA ARG A 198 16.40 -19.74 -11.94
C ARG A 198 16.91 -18.70 -12.94
N GLU A 199 16.17 -18.49 -14.03
CA GLU A 199 16.51 -17.51 -15.08
C GLU A 199 16.56 -16.10 -14.50
N ILE A 200 15.50 -15.66 -13.83
CA ILE A 200 15.42 -14.32 -13.24
C ILE A 200 16.50 -14.11 -12.16
N ALA A 201 16.79 -15.13 -11.35
CA ALA A 201 17.85 -15.04 -10.34
C ALA A 201 19.24 -14.85 -10.99
N ALA A 202 19.53 -15.58 -12.07
CA ALA A 202 20.77 -15.44 -12.83
C ALA A 202 20.88 -14.05 -13.49
N GLU A 203 19.83 -13.59 -14.18
CA GLU A 203 19.80 -12.25 -14.80
C GLU A 203 19.95 -11.12 -13.77
N SER A 204 19.32 -11.29 -12.61
CA SER A 204 19.41 -10.32 -11.51
C SER A 204 20.82 -10.28 -10.93
N LEU A 205 21.51 -11.42 -10.80
CA LEU A 205 22.91 -11.49 -10.38
C LEU A 205 23.86 -10.82 -11.38
N ASP A 206 23.65 -11.06 -12.67
CA ASP A 206 24.45 -10.44 -13.74
C ASP A 206 24.25 -8.91 -13.78
N SER A 207 23.07 -8.45 -13.36
CA SER A 207 22.72 -7.03 -13.31
C SER A 207 23.26 -6.30 -12.07
N LEU A 208 23.62 -7.03 -10.99
CA LEU A 208 24.23 -6.42 -9.81
C LEU A 208 25.61 -5.86 -10.17
N LYS A 209 25.68 -4.55 -10.34
CA LYS A 209 26.93 -3.84 -10.50
C LYS A 209 27.51 -3.72 -9.10
N GLY A 210 28.29 -4.72 -8.71
CA GLY A 210 29.02 -4.69 -7.44
C GLY A 210 29.61 -3.31 -7.24
N THR A 211 29.10 -2.58 -6.24
CA THR A 211 29.75 -1.37 -5.76
C THR A 211 31.02 -1.84 -5.06
N GLU A 212 32.13 -1.82 -5.81
CA GLU A 212 33.49 -1.87 -5.24
C GLU A 212 33.74 -0.70 -4.30
#